data_AF-A0A1M7N9F5-F1
#
_entry.id   AF-A0A1M7N9F5-F1
#
_cell.length_a   1.000
_cell.length_b   1.000
_cell.length_c   1.000
_cell.angle_alpha   90.00
_cell.angle_beta   90.00
_cell.angle_gamma   90.00
#
_symmetry.space_group_name_H-M   'P 1'
#
loop_
_entity.id
_entity.type
_entity.pdbx_description
1 polymer ?
#
loop_
_entity_poly.entity_id
_entity_poly.type
_entity_poly.pdbx_seq_one_letter_code
_entity_poly.pdbx_strand_id
1 'polypeptide(L)'
;MHQESHVTSSNIVRDIIIGMADGLTVPFALTAGLSGVLDTNHLIIVSGVSEIAAGCISMGLGGFLAGQTEVEHYDSELKREYEEVARVPETERKEVEEIFMSMGVDEELSKQVTLQISQDKHKWVDFMMRYELGLDKPDKNRAYQSAITIALAYLAGGFIPLFPYLVTSNNQHGFYWSCGITILALLVFGYFKSKVTGQPLLKGTLKVAFTGILAAAAAYIIAKMIS
;
A
#
# COMPACT_ATOMS: atom_id res chain seq x y z
N MET A 1 24.06 21.36 9.37
CA MET A 1 23.55 20.79 8.11
C MET A 1 22.32 19.99 8.45
N HIS A 2 21.12 20.49 8.13
CA HIS A 2 19.89 19.75 8.40
C HIS A 2 19.77 18.67 7.33
N GLN A 3 19.91 17.41 7.72
CA GLN A 3 19.83 16.29 6.79
C GLN A 3 18.39 15.78 6.83
N GLU A 4 17.53 16.39 6.00
CA GLU A 4 16.17 15.91 5.82
C GLU A 4 16.21 14.63 5.00
N SER A 5 15.93 13.50 5.65
CA SER A 5 15.65 12.25 4.96
C SER A 5 14.24 12.33 4.37
N HIS A 6 14.09 12.97 3.22
CA HIS A 6 12.85 12.82 2.45
C HIS A 6 12.74 11.37 1.99
N VAL A 7 11.81 10.67 2.62
CA VAL A 7 11.50 9.26 2.43
C VAL A 7 10.89 9.09 1.03
N THR A 8 11.74 8.99 0.00
CA THR A 8 11.38 8.39 -1.31
C THR A 8 10.85 6.96 -1.14
N SER A 9 11.02 6.39 0.07
CA SER A 9 10.51 5.12 0.57
C SER A 9 9.03 5.09 0.96
N SER A 10 8.26 6.19 0.87
CA SER A 10 6.84 6.19 1.31
C SER A 10 5.99 5.18 0.55
N ASN A 11 6.17 5.13 -0.77
CA ASN A 11 5.42 4.23 -1.64
C ASN A 11 5.82 2.75 -1.42
N ILE A 12 7.12 2.45 -1.40
CA ILE A 12 7.62 1.09 -1.13
C ILE A 12 7.19 0.61 0.26
N VAL A 13 7.26 1.48 1.27
CA VAL A 13 6.86 1.12 2.64
C VAL A 13 5.35 0.91 2.73
N ARG A 14 4.55 1.72 2.02
CA ARG A 14 3.10 1.51 1.89
C ARG A 14 2.80 0.15 1.25
N ASP A 15 3.47 -0.17 0.15
CA ASP A 15 3.32 -1.43 -0.58
C ASP A 15 3.66 -2.64 0.32
N ILE A 16 4.79 -2.58 1.05
CA ILE A 16 5.18 -3.61 2.02
C ILE A 16 4.13 -3.75 3.13
N ILE A 17 3.62 -2.65 3.67
CA ILE A 17 2.58 -2.68 4.71
C ILE A 17 1.30 -3.35 4.18
N ILE A 18 0.90 -3.04 2.95
CA ILE A 18 -0.29 -3.66 2.32
C ILE A 18 -0.07 -5.16 2.14
N GLY A 19 1.03 -5.56 1.50
CA GLY A 19 1.36 -6.97 1.26
C GLY A 19 1.51 -7.78 2.54
N MET A 20 2.28 -7.28 3.52
CA MET A 20 2.47 -7.96 4.81
C MET A 20 1.17 -8.08 5.61
N ALA A 21 0.33 -7.05 5.62
CA ALA A 21 -0.92 -7.08 6.39
C ALA A 21 -1.86 -8.18 5.87
N ASP A 22 -2.00 -8.26 4.55
CA ASP A 22 -2.88 -9.23 3.91
C ASP A 22 -2.28 -10.64 3.96
N GLY A 23 -0.97 -10.76 3.69
CA GLY A 23 -0.22 -12.00 3.77
C GLY A 23 -0.18 -12.60 5.17
N LEU A 24 -0.19 -11.79 6.24
CA LEU A 24 -0.32 -12.34 7.60
C LEU A 24 -1.75 -12.78 7.93
N THR A 25 -2.76 -12.18 7.31
CA THR A 25 -4.16 -12.31 7.75
C THR A 25 -4.91 -13.39 6.97
N VAL A 26 -4.84 -13.39 5.64
CA VAL A 26 -5.63 -14.31 4.80
C VAL A 26 -5.11 -15.75 4.88
N PRO A 27 -3.79 -16.02 4.72
CA PRO A 27 -3.24 -17.36 4.88
C PRO A 27 -3.43 -17.91 6.30
N PHE A 28 -3.37 -17.04 7.33
CA PHE A 28 -3.68 -17.42 8.70
C PHE A 28 -5.13 -17.80 8.89
N ALA A 29 -6.06 -17.01 8.36
CA ALA A 29 -7.48 -17.31 8.46
C ALA A 29 -7.84 -18.61 7.73
N LEU A 30 -7.27 -18.83 6.55
CA LEU A 30 -7.44 -20.08 5.80
C LEU A 30 -6.92 -21.29 6.59
N THR A 31 -5.66 -21.24 7.04
CA THR A 31 -5.06 -22.37 7.76
C THR A 31 -5.75 -22.65 9.09
N ALA A 32 -6.19 -21.61 9.81
CA ALA A 32 -7.01 -21.76 11.01
C ALA A 32 -8.36 -22.42 10.68
N GLY A 33 -9.04 -21.96 9.62
CA GLY A 33 -10.30 -22.52 9.15
C GLY A 33 -10.21 -24.00 8.82
N LEU A 34 -9.21 -24.37 8.02
CA LEU A 34 -8.98 -25.75 7.61
C LEU A 34 -8.57 -26.65 8.78
N SER A 35 -7.82 -26.13 9.75
CA SER A 35 -7.43 -26.90 10.95
C SER A 35 -8.61 -27.28 11.84
N GLY A 36 -9.73 -26.55 11.76
CA GLY A 36 -10.96 -26.87 12.48
C GLY A 36 -11.76 -28.04 11.90
N VAL A 37 -11.42 -28.48 10.69
CA VAL A 37 -12.20 -29.46 9.91
C VAL A 37 -11.35 -30.63 9.40
N LEU A 38 -10.08 -30.40 9.07
CA LEU A 38 -9.19 -31.42 8.49
C LEU A 38 -8.31 -32.05 9.56
N ASP A 39 -8.07 -33.35 9.46
CA ASP A 39 -7.16 -34.09 10.36
C ASP A 39 -5.72 -34.16 9.85
N THR A 40 -5.47 -33.77 8.60
CA THR A 40 -4.16 -33.96 7.93
C THR A 40 -3.50 -32.64 7.54
N ASN A 41 -2.25 -32.46 7.98
CA ASN A 41 -1.43 -31.28 7.66
C ASN A 41 -1.21 -31.13 6.15
N HIS A 42 -1.13 -32.23 5.40
CA HIS A 42 -0.88 -32.20 3.96
C HIS A 42 -1.89 -31.33 3.21
N LEU A 43 -3.19 -31.48 3.49
CA LEU A 43 -4.22 -30.68 2.82
C LEU A 43 -4.16 -29.21 3.22
N ILE A 44 -3.83 -28.91 4.49
CA ILE A 44 -3.64 -27.54 4.98
C ILE A 44 -2.44 -26.89 4.28
N ILE A 45 -1.34 -27.62 4.14
CA ILE A 45 -0.12 -27.15 3.47
C ILE A 45 -0.39 -26.87 2.00
N VAL A 46 -0.98 -27.82 1.27
CA VAL A 46 -1.28 -27.65 -0.17
C VAL A 46 -2.21 -26.47 -0.39
N SER A 47 -3.24 -26.32 0.45
CA SER A 47 -4.19 -25.21 0.37
C SER A 47 -3.53 -23.87 0.69
N GLY A 48 -2.70 -23.83 1.75
CA GLY A 48 -1.97 -22.63 2.15
C GLY A 48 -0.95 -22.19 1.11
N VAL A 49 -0.13 -23.10 0.56
CA VAL A 49 0.82 -22.76 -0.52
C VAL A 49 0.08 -22.26 -1.77
N SER A 50 -1.04 -22.90 -2.12
CA SER A 50 -1.84 -22.51 -3.29
C SER A 50 -2.44 -21.11 -3.10
N GLU A 51 -2.96 -20.82 -1.92
CA GLU A 51 -3.50 -19.50 -1.58
C GLU A 51 -2.40 -18.43 -1.55
N ILE A 52 -1.24 -18.71 -0.94
CA ILE A 52 -0.11 -17.77 -0.95
C ILE A 52 0.32 -17.47 -2.37
N ALA A 53 0.46 -18.47 -3.24
CA ALA A 53 0.84 -18.28 -4.63
C ALA A 53 -0.20 -17.45 -5.40
N ALA A 54 -1.48 -17.79 -5.27
CA ALA A 54 -2.57 -17.04 -5.90
C ALA A 54 -2.65 -15.60 -5.40
N GLY A 55 -2.47 -15.39 -4.09
CA GLY A 55 -2.47 -14.07 -3.46
C GLY A 55 -1.27 -13.22 -3.88
N CYS A 56 -0.06 -13.80 -3.98
CA CYS A 56 1.12 -13.12 -4.51
C CYS A 56 0.89 -12.59 -5.93
N ILE A 57 0.31 -13.43 -6.81
CA ILE A 57 0.01 -13.05 -8.20
C ILE A 57 -1.07 -11.98 -8.22
N SER A 58 -2.17 -12.18 -7.50
CA SER A 58 -3.30 -11.25 -7.44
C SER A 58 -2.88 -9.87 -6.95
N MET A 59 -2.19 -9.81 -5.81
CA MET A 59 -1.74 -8.56 -5.23
C MET A 59 -0.60 -7.92 -6.03
N GLY A 60 0.32 -8.71 -6.58
CA GLY A 60 1.38 -8.21 -7.45
C GLY A 60 0.82 -7.55 -8.71
N LEU A 61 -0.15 -8.17 -9.37
CA LEU A 61 -0.85 -7.59 -10.51
C LEU A 61 -1.68 -6.37 -10.10
N GLY A 62 -2.35 -6.40 -8.94
CA GLY A 62 -3.05 -5.25 -8.39
C GLY A 62 -2.12 -4.06 -8.15
N GLY A 63 -0.93 -4.30 -7.60
CA GLY A 63 0.12 -3.30 -7.41
C GLY A 63 0.66 -2.75 -8.72
N PHE A 64 0.87 -3.62 -9.72
CA PHE A 64 1.29 -3.23 -11.06
C PHE A 64 0.28 -2.29 -11.71
N LEU A 65 -0.99 -2.71 -11.76
CA LEU A 65 -2.07 -1.95 -12.38
C LEU A 65 -2.29 -0.62 -11.66
N ALA A 66 -2.26 -0.59 -10.32
CA ALA A 66 -2.37 0.65 -9.58
C ALA A 66 -1.22 1.62 -9.91
N GLY A 67 0.02 1.14 -9.91
CA GLY A 67 1.18 1.97 -10.27
C GLY A 67 1.21 2.39 -11.74
N GLN A 68 0.68 1.57 -12.64
CA GLN A 68 0.51 1.92 -14.05
C GLN A 68 -0.53 3.03 -14.22
N THR A 69 -1.69 2.90 -13.56
CA THR A 69 -2.74 3.93 -13.57
C THR A 69 -2.25 5.26 -13.02
N GLU A 70 -1.41 5.26 -11.97
CA GLU A 70 -0.77 6.49 -11.45
C GLU A 70 0.08 7.19 -12.53
N VAL A 71 0.86 6.44 -13.31
CA VAL A 71 1.70 6.98 -14.39
C VAL A 71 0.84 7.48 -15.55
N GLU A 72 -0.13 6.69 -16.00
CA GLU A 72 -1.01 7.05 -17.12
C GLU A 72 -1.87 8.28 -16.80
N HIS A 73 -2.36 8.39 -15.56
CA HIS A 73 -3.09 9.57 -15.11
C HIS A 73 -2.21 10.81 -15.12
N TYR A 74 -0.99 10.73 -14.57
CA TYR A 74 -0.03 11.84 -14.59
C TYR A 74 0.31 12.28 -16.01
N ASP A 75 0.62 11.34 -16.91
CA ASP A 75 1.00 11.66 -18.29
C ASP A 75 -0.16 12.28 -19.08
N SER A 76 -1.40 11.84 -18.80
CA SER A 76 -2.62 12.42 -19.39
C SER A 76 -2.82 13.87 -18.96
N GLU A 77 -2.75 14.15 -17.66
CA GLU A 77 -2.91 15.52 -17.14
C GLU A 77 -1.74 16.41 -17.58
N LEU A 78 -0.50 15.89 -17.57
CA LEU A 78 0.66 16.63 -18.04
C LEU A 78 0.47 17.11 -19.48
N LYS A 79 0.00 16.22 -20.36
CA LYS A 79 -0.27 16.57 -21.76
C LYS A 79 -1.36 17.65 -21.86
N ARG A 80 -2.42 17.51 -21.08
CA ARG A 80 -3.54 18.46 -21.05
C ARG A 80 -3.08 19.85 -20.62
N GLU A 81 -2.27 19.93 -19.57
CA GLU A 81 -1.69 21.16 -19.04
C GLU A 81 -0.82 21.88 -20.08
N TYR A 82 0.01 21.13 -20.82
CA TYR A 82 0.78 21.70 -21.94
C TYR A 82 -0.09 22.27 -23.07
N GLU A 83 -1.28 21.70 -23.30
CA GLU A 83 -2.26 22.17 -24.29
C GLU A 83 -3.01 23.41 -23.80
N GLU A 84 -3.41 23.43 -22.53
CA GLU A 84 -4.11 24.56 -21.88
C GLU A 84 -3.20 25.80 -21.81
N VAL A 85 -1.96 25.67 -21.34
CA VAL A 85 -0.95 26.73 -21.35
C VAL A 85 -0.66 27.27 -22.76
N ALA A 86 -0.80 26.45 -23.81
CA ALA A 86 -0.62 26.90 -25.19
C ALA A 86 -1.86 27.59 -25.78
N ARG A 87 -3.06 27.13 -25.42
CA ARG A 87 -4.33 27.54 -26.04
C ARG A 87 -4.98 28.72 -25.33
N VAL A 88 -4.91 28.76 -24.00
CA VAL A 88 -5.60 29.73 -23.13
C VAL A 88 -4.67 30.30 -22.05
N PRO A 89 -3.48 30.83 -22.41
CA PRO A 89 -2.45 31.22 -21.43
C PRO A 89 -2.91 32.28 -20.43
N GLU A 90 -3.83 33.17 -20.81
CA GLU A 90 -4.35 34.19 -19.89
C GLU A 90 -5.32 33.62 -18.84
N THR A 91 -5.96 32.48 -19.11
CA THR A 91 -6.76 31.75 -18.12
C THR A 91 -5.84 31.04 -17.14
N GLU A 92 -4.88 30.27 -17.65
CA GLU A 92 -3.90 29.54 -16.84
C GLU A 92 -3.08 30.48 -15.92
N ARG A 93 -2.77 31.70 -16.37
CA ARG A 93 -2.09 32.69 -15.53
C ARG A 93 -2.96 33.11 -14.34
N LYS A 94 -4.26 33.27 -14.54
CA LYS A 94 -5.18 33.62 -13.44
C LYS A 94 -5.24 32.50 -12.41
N GLU A 95 -5.19 31.25 -12.85
CA GLU A 95 -5.17 30.10 -11.94
C GLU A 95 -3.88 30.09 -11.09
N VAL A 96 -2.72 30.36 -11.71
CA VAL A 96 -1.46 30.58 -10.95
C VAL A 96 -1.59 31.75 -9.96
N GLU A 97 -2.20 32.86 -10.38
CA GLU A 97 -2.41 34.01 -9.50
C GLU A 97 -3.29 33.66 -8.29
N GLU A 98 -4.37 32.91 -8.53
CA GLU A 98 -5.28 32.41 -7.49
C GLU A 98 -4.58 31.46 -6.52
N ILE A 99 -3.71 30.57 -7.02
CA ILE A 99 -2.89 29.69 -6.20
C ILE A 99 -1.99 30.52 -5.27
N PHE A 100 -1.28 31.52 -5.77
CA PHE A 100 -0.43 32.38 -4.93
C PHE A 100 -1.24 33.21 -3.93
N MET A 101 -2.40 33.74 -4.32
CA MET A 101 -3.29 34.44 -3.39
C MET A 101 -3.78 33.51 -2.28
N SER A 102 -4.08 32.25 -2.59
CA SER A 102 -4.46 31.24 -1.58
C SER A 102 -3.34 30.93 -0.58
N MET A 103 -2.08 31.14 -0.99
CA MET A 103 -0.89 31.03 -0.13
C MET A 103 -0.62 32.31 0.69
N GLY A 104 -1.45 33.35 0.54
CA GLY A 104 -1.32 34.62 1.25
C GLY A 104 -0.44 35.66 0.56
N VAL A 105 -0.15 35.50 -0.72
CA VAL A 105 0.55 36.50 -1.53
C VAL A 105 -0.43 37.60 -1.94
N ASP A 106 -0.02 38.87 -1.84
CA ASP A 106 -0.81 40.02 -2.31
C ASP A 106 -1.08 39.95 -3.82
N GLU A 107 -2.22 40.48 -4.27
CA GLU A 107 -2.68 40.40 -5.67
C GLU A 107 -1.65 40.97 -6.67
N GLU A 108 -1.04 42.12 -6.35
CA GLU A 108 -0.07 42.76 -7.26
C GLU A 108 1.21 41.92 -7.36
N LEU A 109 1.69 41.38 -6.23
CA LEU A 109 2.86 40.51 -6.21
C LEU A 109 2.57 39.17 -6.90
N SER A 110 1.36 38.64 -6.74
CA SER A 110 0.91 37.41 -7.39
C SER A 110 1.00 37.52 -8.91
N LYS A 111 0.48 38.60 -9.50
CA LYS A 111 0.59 38.90 -10.94
C LYS A 111 2.04 38.95 -11.42
N GLN A 112 2.91 39.61 -10.66
CA GLN A 112 4.33 39.74 -11.01
C GLN A 112 5.05 38.38 -10.97
N VAL A 113 4.79 37.55 -9.96
CA VAL A 113 5.38 36.21 -9.84
C VAL A 113 4.86 35.28 -10.94
N THR A 114 3.57 35.30 -11.22
CA THR A 114 2.95 34.55 -12.32
C THR A 114 3.57 34.90 -13.67
N LEU A 115 3.76 36.19 -13.96
CA LEU A 115 4.44 36.64 -15.18
C LEU A 115 5.87 36.11 -15.28
N GLN A 116 6.58 36.01 -14.16
CA GLN A 116 7.96 35.51 -14.14
C GLN A 116 8.04 33.99 -14.29
N ILE A 117 7.13 33.23 -13.65
CA ILE A 117 7.07 31.77 -13.77
C ILE A 117 6.62 31.36 -15.17
N SER A 118 5.64 32.06 -15.74
CA SER A 118 5.09 31.75 -17.07
C SER A 118 6.07 31.99 -18.24
N GLN A 119 7.25 32.58 -18.00
CA GLN A 119 8.30 32.70 -19.02
C GLN A 119 8.90 31.36 -19.44
N ASP A 120 8.95 30.38 -18.52
CA ASP A 120 9.42 29.04 -18.79
C ASP A 120 8.23 28.08 -18.76
N LYS A 121 7.80 27.66 -19.95
CA LYS A 121 6.63 26.77 -20.10
C LYS A 121 6.75 25.50 -19.27
N HIS A 122 7.96 24.94 -19.14
CA HIS A 122 8.14 23.70 -18.38
C HIS A 122 7.96 23.93 -16.89
N LYS A 123 8.54 25.01 -16.35
CA LYS A 123 8.37 25.35 -14.92
C LYS A 123 6.96 25.77 -14.57
N TRP A 124 6.28 26.44 -15.50
CA TRP A 124 4.87 26.80 -15.34
C TRP A 124 3.98 25.56 -15.27
N VAL A 125 4.11 24.64 -16.23
CA VAL A 125 3.37 23.37 -16.21
C VAL A 125 3.73 22.54 -14.96
N ASP A 126 5.00 22.43 -14.60
CA ASP A 126 5.41 21.71 -13.38
C ASP A 126 4.82 22.34 -12.10
N PHE A 127 4.65 23.67 -12.07
CA PHE A 127 3.98 24.38 -10.98
C PHE A 127 2.49 24.03 -10.94
N MET A 128 1.79 24.12 -12.07
CA MET A 128 0.35 23.80 -12.16
C MET A 128 0.08 22.35 -11.77
N MET A 129 0.84 21.40 -12.34
CA MET A 129 0.76 19.98 -12.00
C MET A 129 0.87 19.74 -10.48
N ARG A 130 1.78 20.43 -9.79
CA ARG A 130 1.99 20.25 -8.35
C ARG A 130 0.97 20.99 -7.48
N TYR A 131 0.67 22.25 -7.79
CA TYR A 131 -0.07 23.13 -6.88
C TYR A 131 -1.55 23.25 -7.21
N GLU A 132 -1.92 23.08 -8.47
CA GLU A 132 -3.32 23.04 -8.88
C GLU A 132 -3.88 21.61 -8.80
N LEU A 133 -3.21 20.66 -9.47
CA LEU A 133 -3.69 19.28 -9.58
C LEU A 133 -3.23 18.39 -8.42
N GLY A 134 -2.23 18.81 -7.64
CA GLY A 134 -1.67 18.01 -6.55
C GLY A 134 -0.92 16.77 -7.03
N LEU A 135 -0.44 16.77 -8.28
CA LEU A 135 0.20 15.64 -8.94
C LEU A 135 1.72 15.79 -8.93
N ASP A 136 2.38 14.93 -8.16
CA ASP A 136 3.83 14.75 -8.24
C ASP A 136 4.20 13.75 -9.34
N LYS A 137 5.32 14.00 -10.01
CA LYS A 137 5.83 13.11 -11.05
C LYS A 137 6.14 11.71 -10.50
N PRO A 138 5.46 10.65 -10.96
CA PRO A 138 5.74 9.30 -10.49
C PRO A 138 7.08 8.78 -11.02
N ASP A 139 7.66 7.83 -10.28
CA ASP A 139 8.80 7.05 -10.80
C ASP A 139 8.33 6.24 -12.01
N LYS A 140 9.10 6.24 -13.10
CA LYS A 140 8.81 5.45 -14.30
C LYS A 140 8.65 3.96 -14.00
N ASN A 141 9.34 3.48 -12.97
CA ASN A 141 9.31 2.09 -12.55
C ASN A 141 8.27 1.80 -11.45
N ARG A 142 7.41 2.76 -11.10
CA ARG A 142 6.42 2.65 -10.02
C ARG A 142 5.59 1.37 -10.10
N ALA A 143 5.08 1.03 -11.29
CA ALA A 143 4.27 -0.16 -11.53
C ALA A 143 5.02 -1.46 -11.16
N TYR A 144 6.23 -1.65 -11.69
CA TYR A 144 7.04 -2.84 -11.41
C TYR A 144 7.52 -2.89 -9.95
N GLN A 145 7.92 -1.76 -9.38
CA GLN A 145 8.31 -1.67 -7.98
C GLN A 145 7.17 -2.07 -7.05
N SER A 146 5.97 -1.52 -7.28
CA SER A 146 4.76 -1.85 -6.52
C SER A 146 4.43 -3.34 -6.62
N ALA A 147 4.40 -3.89 -7.84
CA ALA A 147 4.10 -5.30 -8.07
C ALA A 147 5.01 -6.25 -7.28
N ILE A 148 6.33 -6.04 -7.37
CA ILE A 148 7.32 -6.91 -6.73
C ILE A 148 7.29 -6.75 -5.22
N THR A 149 7.23 -5.51 -4.71
CA THR A 149 7.29 -5.24 -3.27
C THR A 149 6.05 -5.77 -2.55
N ILE A 150 4.84 -5.58 -3.09
CA ILE A 150 3.60 -6.11 -2.52
C ILE A 150 3.62 -7.64 -2.56
N ALA A 151 3.98 -8.25 -3.70
CA ALA A 151 3.98 -9.71 -3.84
C ALA A 151 4.98 -10.39 -2.89
N LEU A 152 6.20 -9.85 -2.76
CA LEU A 152 7.20 -10.41 -1.84
C LEU A 152 6.82 -10.20 -0.37
N ALA A 153 6.23 -9.06 -0.03
CA ALA A 153 5.70 -8.81 1.31
C ALA A 153 4.57 -9.78 1.65
N TYR A 154 3.65 -10.03 0.71
CA TYR A 154 2.59 -11.00 0.89
C TYR A 154 3.11 -12.42 1.05
N LEU A 155 4.07 -12.83 0.21
CA LEU A 155 4.74 -14.14 0.31
C LEU A 155 5.38 -14.35 1.68
N ALA A 156 6.13 -13.35 2.15
CA ALA A 156 6.80 -13.40 3.44
C ALA A 156 5.79 -13.45 4.60
N GLY A 157 4.72 -12.65 4.52
CA GLY A 157 3.63 -12.65 5.50
C GLY A 157 2.92 -14.00 5.57
N GLY A 158 2.58 -14.57 4.41
CA GLY A 158 1.80 -15.81 4.31
C GLY A 158 2.55 -17.06 4.72
N PHE A 159 3.88 -17.05 4.59
CA PHE A 159 4.69 -18.18 5.03
C PHE A 159 4.71 -18.32 6.56
N ILE A 160 4.55 -17.23 7.31
CA ILE A 160 4.59 -17.23 8.78
C ILE A 160 3.50 -18.13 9.41
N PRO A 161 2.20 -17.97 9.10
CA PRO A 161 1.16 -18.85 9.63
C PRO A 161 1.26 -20.28 9.11
N LEU A 162 1.82 -20.49 7.91
CA LEU A 162 1.94 -21.80 7.30
C LEU A 162 3.10 -22.63 7.86
N PHE A 163 4.21 -21.97 8.24
CA PHE A 163 5.45 -22.62 8.65
C PHE A 163 5.29 -23.69 9.74
N PRO A 164 4.47 -23.50 10.80
CA PRO A 164 4.28 -24.51 11.84
C PRO A 164 3.70 -25.84 11.36
N TYR A 165 2.88 -25.83 10.30
CA TYR A 165 2.33 -27.05 9.72
C TYR A 165 3.37 -27.87 8.95
N LEU A 166 4.43 -27.22 8.44
CA LEU A 166 5.53 -27.88 7.73
C LEU A 166 6.44 -28.67 8.68
N VAL A 167 6.58 -28.21 9.92
CA VAL A 167 7.51 -28.78 10.91
C VAL A 167 6.84 -29.71 11.92
N THR A 168 5.52 -29.65 12.05
CA THR A 168 4.76 -30.50 12.98
C THR A 168 4.10 -31.66 12.23
N SER A 169 4.12 -32.85 12.84
CA SER A 169 3.43 -34.03 12.29
C SER A 169 1.97 -34.15 12.75
N ASN A 170 1.58 -33.40 13.79
CA ASN A 170 0.25 -33.41 14.38
C ASN A 170 -0.44 -32.07 14.12
N ASN A 171 -1.64 -32.12 13.54
CA ASN A 171 -2.45 -30.95 13.19
C ASN A 171 -2.74 -30.03 14.39
N GLN A 172 -3.11 -30.58 15.55
CA GLN A 172 -3.41 -29.76 16.73
C GLN A 172 -2.20 -28.95 17.19
N HIS A 173 -1.01 -29.57 17.18
CA HIS A 173 0.22 -28.86 17.50
C HIS A 173 0.55 -27.80 16.45
N GLY A 174 0.40 -28.11 15.16
CA GLY A 174 0.58 -27.15 14.06
C GLY A 174 -0.31 -25.92 14.20
N PHE A 175 -1.59 -26.15 14.51
CA PHE A 175 -2.57 -25.09 14.75
C PHE A 175 -2.18 -24.18 15.93
N TYR A 176 -1.89 -24.74 17.11
CA TYR A 176 -1.54 -23.93 18.28
C TYR A 176 -0.26 -23.12 18.07
N TRP A 177 0.76 -23.70 17.45
CA TRP A 177 1.98 -22.97 17.09
C TRP A 177 1.72 -21.89 16.05
N SER A 178 0.91 -22.16 15.03
CA SER A 178 0.50 -21.18 14.01
C SER A 178 -0.23 -20.00 14.64
N CYS A 179 -1.19 -20.23 15.52
CA CYS A 179 -1.86 -19.16 16.25
C CYS A 179 -0.87 -18.31 17.07
N GLY A 180 -0.01 -18.94 17.87
CA GLY A 180 0.95 -18.24 18.72
C GLY A 180 1.93 -17.38 17.93
N ILE A 181 2.55 -17.97 16.90
CA ILE A 181 3.53 -17.29 16.04
C ILE A 181 2.88 -16.17 15.24
N THR A 182 1.69 -16.40 14.68
CA THR A 182 1.01 -15.40 13.85
C THR A 182 0.49 -14.24 14.67
N ILE A 183 -0.07 -14.47 15.87
CA ILE A 183 -0.49 -13.39 16.76
C ILE A 183 0.71 -12.53 17.15
N LEU A 184 1.85 -13.16 17.48
CA LEU A 184 3.09 -12.43 17.74
C LEU A 184 3.55 -11.62 16.53
N ALA A 185 3.52 -12.22 15.33
CA ALA A 185 3.88 -11.54 14.09
C ALA A 185 2.96 -10.35 13.78
N LEU A 186 1.65 -10.48 14.00
CA LEU A 186 0.68 -9.39 13.85
C LEU A 186 0.92 -8.25 14.85
N LEU A 187 1.30 -8.56 16.09
CA LEU A 187 1.68 -7.54 17.09
C LEU A 187 2.98 -6.83 16.68
N VAL A 188 4.00 -7.57 16.27
CA VAL A 188 5.28 -6.99 15.82
C VAL A 188 5.06 -6.12 14.57
N PHE A 189 4.37 -6.64 13.57
CA PHE A 189 4.03 -5.91 12.36
C PHE A 189 3.17 -4.68 12.65
N GLY A 190 2.14 -4.82 13.50
CA GLY A 190 1.29 -3.72 13.95
C GLY A 190 2.07 -2.59 14.61
N TYR A 191 3.04 -2.93 15.48
CA TYR A 191 3.94 -1.95 16.11
C TYR A 191 4.75 -1.17 15.07
N PHE A 192 5.39 -1.88 14.13
CA PHE A 192 6.18 -1.24 13.07
C PHE A 192 5.32 -0.37 12.16
N LYS A 193 4.17 -0.89 11.72
CA LYS A 193 3.18 -0.14 10.93
C LYS A 193 2.78 1.14 11.64
N SER A 194 2.40 1.07 12.92
CA SER A 194 1.99 2.26 13.68
C SER A 194 3.11 3.27 13.84
N LYS A 195 4.35 2.81 14.08
CA LYS A 195 5.52 3.69 14.18
C LYS A 195 5.78 4.44 12.87
N VAL A 196 5.72 3.75 11.74
CA VAL A 196 5.96 4.34 10.41
C VAL A 196 4.84 5.28 10.01
N THR A 197 3.57 4.94 10.30
CA THR A 197 2.39 5.72 9.90
C THR A 197 2.05 6.85 10.88
N GLY A 198 2.82 7.03 11.95
CA GLY A 198 2.57 8.05 12.97
C GLY A 198 1.30 7.83 13.80
N GLN A 199 0.72 6.62 13.78
CA GLN A 199 -0.48 6.29 14.55
C GLN A 199 -0.14 5.95 16.01
N PRO A 200 -1.09 6.12 16.96
CA PRO A 200 -0.87 5.72 18.35
C PRO A 200 -0.47 4.24 18.45
N LEU A 201 0.76 3.99 18.90
CA LEU A 201 1.43 2.67 18.83
C LEU A 201 0.55 1.54 19.38
N LEU A 202 0.03 1.68 20.60
CA LEU A 202 -0.76 0.64 21.24
C LEU A 202 -2.07 0.37 20.49
N LYS A 203 -2.79 1.43 20.10
CA LYS A 203 -4.08 1.28 19.40
C LYS A 203 -3.91 0.65 18.03
N GLY A 204 -2.93 1.09 17.24
CA GLY A 204 -2.70 0.55 15.91
C GLY A 204 -2.16 -0.88 15.93
N THR A 205 -1.28 -1.21 16.89
CA THR A 205 -0.80 -2.58 17.12
C THR A 205 -1.95 -3.53 17.44
N LEU A 206 -2.77 -3.17 18.44
CA LEU A 206 -3.89 -3.99 18.86
C LEU A 206 -4.95 -4.12 17.76
N LYS A 207 -5.18 -3.07 16.98
CA LYS A 207 -6.12 -3.10 15.85
C LYS A 207 -5.72 -4.16 14.82
N VAL A 208 -4.44 -4.22 14.43
CA VAL A 208 -3.94 -5.19 13.45
C VAL A 208 -4.06 -6.63 13.96
N ALA A 209 -3.63 -6.87 15.20
CA ALA A 209 -3.76 -8.19 15.81
C ALA A 209 -5.23 -8.61 15.94
N PHE A 210 -6.10 -7.70 16.37
CA PHE A 210 -7.54 -7.95 16.50
C PHE A 210 -8.19 -8.28 15.15
N THR A 211 -7.88 -7.56 14.08
CA THR A 211 -8.43 -7.86 12.75
C THR A 211 -7.99 -9.22 12.24
N GLY A 212 -6.73 -9.62 12.47
CA GLY A 212 -6.23 -10.94 12.06
C GLY A 212 -6.88 -12.07 12.86
N ILE A 213 -7.02 -11.91 14.18
CA ILE A 213 -7.72 -12.87 15.05
C ILE A 213 -9.20 -12.99 14.64
N LEU A 214 -9.86 -11.87 14.36
CA LEU A 214 -11.27 -11.86 13.96
C LEU A 214 -11.48 -12.57 12.62
N ALA A 215 -10.60 -12.34 11.64
CA ALA A 215 -10.65 -13.03 10.35
C ALA A 215 -10.46 -14.54 10.51
N ALA A 216 -9.49 -14.97 11.31
CA ALA A 216 -9.26 -16.39 11.59
C ALA A 216 -10.42 -17.04 12.34
N ALA A 217 -10.99 -16.36 13.34
CA ALA A 217 -12.17 -16.84 14.05
C ALA A 217 -13.38 -16.99 13.12
N ALA A 218 -13.60 -16.01 12.23
CA ALA A 218 -14.68 -16.07 11.25
C ALA A 218 -14.50 -17.25 10.28
N ALA A 219 -13.29 -17.43 9.72
CA ALA A 219 -12.98 -18.54 8.83
C ALA A 219 -13.14 -19.90 9.53
N TYR A 220 -12.70 -20.02 10.78
CA TYR A 220 -12.90 -21.22 11.61
C TYR A 220 -14.37 -21.56 11.83
N ILE A 221 -15.19 -20.57 12.19
CA ILE A 221 -16.62 -20.77 12.42
C ILE A 221 -17.31 -21.18 11.12
N ILE A 222 -17.04 -20.48 10.01
CA ILE A 222 -17.64 -20.77 8.71
C ILE A 222 -17.26 -22.17 8.23
N ALA A 223 -15.97 -22.54 8.30
CA ALA A 223 -15.52 -23.87 7.91
C ALA A 223 -16.23 -24.97 8.72
N LYS A 224 -16.37 -24.77 10.03
CA LYS A 224 -17.06 -25.70 10.93
C LYS A 224 -18.57 -25.77 10.70
N MET A 225 -19.20 -24.70 10.18
CA MET A 225 -20.63 -24.69 9.87
C MET A 225 -20.96 -25.44 8.56
N ILE A 226 -20.00 -25.51 7.63
CA ILE A 226 -20.20 -26.10 6.30
C ILE A 226 -19.73 -27.57 6.26
N SER A 227 -18.80 -27.95 7.13
CA SER A 227 -18.34 -29.35 7.28
C SER A 227 -19.31 -30.22 8.05
#